data_AF-A0A524RSB8-F1
#
_entry.id   AF-A0A524RSB8-F1
#
_cell.length_a   1.000
_cell.length_b   1.000
_cell.length_c   1.000
_cell.angle_alpha   90.00
_cell.angle_beta   90.00
_cell.angle_gamma   90.00
#
_symmetry.space_group_name_H-M   'P 1'
#
loop_
_entity.id
_entity.type
_entity.pdbx_description
1 polymer ?
#
loop_
_entity_poly.entity_id
_entity_poly.type
_entity_poly.pdbx_seq_one_letter_code
_entity_poly.pdbx_strand_id
1 'polypeptide(L)'
;MPGALVSAEPVLVEGALVAPDQPRALFHLELLLSDWLLGMAIVVAEVVIESCSSWPELRRVMLDPEYLPTRNLERLRNQINTRTRLINLFVEPVRIYESRRELLLLGVDGVERRQLLEPRDAELERMGPLQRLVTLALEARDALGPQLRQAVERIGRALVLLLTQVIGRAIGLIGKGILIGLGRSMKS
;
A
#
# COMPACT_ATOMS: atom_id res chain seq x y z
N MET A 1 -16.94 -11.74 15.42
CA MET A 1 -15.54 -11.78 15.88
C MET A 1 -15.42 -11.56 17.39
N PRO A 2 -15.74 -10.41 18.01
CA PRO A 2 -15.63 -10.27 19.47
C PRO A 2 -16.64 -11.11 20.27
N GLY A 3 -17.82 -11.40 19.70
CA GLY A 3 -18.84 -12.24 20.35
C GLY A 3 -18.39 -13.68 20.64
N ALA A 4 -17.50 -14.27 19.82
CA ALA A 4 -17.05 -15.64 20.02
C ALA A 4 -16.22 -15.80 21.31
N LEU A 5 -15.35 -14.83 21.61
CA LEU A 5 -14.54 -14.81 22.83
C LEU A 5 -15.39 -14.63 24.09
N VAL A 6 -16.43 -13.79 24.01
CA VAL A 6 -17.39 -13.57 25.10
C VAL A 6 -18.26 -14.81 25.33
N SER A 7 -18.57 -15.55 24.27
CA SER A 7 -19.36 -16.79 24.31
C SER A 7 -18.54 -18.06 24.58
N ALA A 8 -17.23 -17.93 24.89
CA ALA A 8 -16.30 -19.05 25.08
C ALA A 8 -16.21 -20.04 23.89
N GLU A 9 -16.43 -19.54 22.67
CA GLU A 9 -16.28 -20.31 21.45
C GLU A 9 -14.82 -20.29 20.97
N PRO A 10 -14.34 -21.37 20.31
CA PRO A 10 -13.00 -21.40 19.73
C PRO A 10 -12.86 -20.32 18.65
N VAL A 11 -11.73 -19.61 18.68
CA VAL A 11 -11.44 -18.47 17.81
C VAL A 11 -10.44 -18.87 16.75
N LEU A 12 -10.69 -18.49 15.50
CA LEU A 12 -9.73 -18.63 14.43
C LEU A 12 -8.65 -17.54 14.56
N VAL A 13 -7.43 -17.93 14.92
CA VAL A 13 -6.27 -17.03 15.00
C VAL A 13 -5.19 -17.59 14.06
N GLU A 14 -4.81 -16.80 13.05
CA GLU A 14 -3.76 -17.16 12.06
C GLU A 14 -3.97 -18.55 11.42
N GLY A 15 -5.23 -18.92 11.14
CA GLY A 15 -5.58 -20.19 10.51
C GLY A 15 -5.71 -21.38 11.47
N ALA A 16 -5.51 -21.19 12.78
CA ALA A 16 -5.73 -22.23 13.79
C ALA A 16 -6.96 -21.92 14.65
N LEU A 17 -7.77 -22.95 14.96
CA LEU A 17 -8.82 -22.84 15.97
C LEU A 17 -8.18 -22.94 17.35
N VAL A 18 -8.29 -21.85 18.10
CA VAL A 18 -7.67 -21.66 19.42
C VAL A 18 -8.78 -21.59 20.47
N ALA A 19 -8.65 -22.36 21.55
CA ALA A 19 -9.59 -22.27 22.67
C ALA A 19 -9.47 -20.89 23.36
N PRO A 20 -10.57 -20.33 23.88
CA PRO A 20 -10.62 -18.95 24.38
C PRO A 20 -9.71 -18.69 25.60
N ASP A 21 -9.38 -19.74 26.35
CA ASP A 21 -8.50 -19.71 27.52
C ASP A 21 -7.01 -19.74 27.18
N GLN A 22 -6.65 -19.98 25.91
CA GLN A 22 -5.26 -20.01 25.50
C GLN A 22 -4.67 -18.61 25.37
N PRO A 23 -3.39 -18.40 25.74
CA PRO A 23 -2.73 -17.09 25.65
C PRO A 23 -2.83 -16.44 24.27
N ARG A 24 -2.82 -17.25 23.19
CA ARG A 24 -2.94 -16.76 21.82
C ARG A 24 -4.29 -16.08 21.54
N ALA A 25 -5.39 -16.62 22.07
CA ALA A 25 -6.71 -16.02 21.91
C ALA A 25 -6.80 -14.70 22.68
N LEU A 26 -6.21 -14.63 23.87
CA LEU A 26 -6.14 -13.41 24.67
C LEU A 26 -5.31 -12.31 24.00
N PHE A 27 -4.14 -12.65 23.46
CA PHE A 27 -3.34 -11.68 22.69
C PHE A 27 -4.09 -11.18 21.45
N HIS A 28 -4.82 -12.07 20.75
CA HIS A 28 -5.61 -11.65 19.61
C HIS A 28 -6.75 -10.69 20.02
N LEU A 29 -7.42 -10.96 21.15
CA LEU A 29 -8.40 -10.03 21.73
C LEU A 29 -7.77 -8.68 22.05
N GLU A 30 -6.61 -8.67 22.68
CA GLU A 30 -5.88 -7.45 23.05
C GLU A 30 -5.59 -6.57 21.83
N LEU A 31 -5.15 -7.18 20.72
CA LEU A 31 -4.94 -6.46 19.45
C LEU A 31 -6.23 -5.80 18.95
N LEU A 32 -7.34 -6.54 18.95
CA LEU A 32 -8.62 -6.05 18.46
C LEU A 32 -9.20 -4.96 19.38
N LEU A 33 -9.07 -5.13 20.70
CA LEU A 33 -9.53 -4.14 21.68
C LEU A 33 -8.73 -2.85 21.59
N SER A 34 -7.41 -2.95 21.42
CA SER A 34 -6.57 -1.78 21.25
C SER A 34 -6.92 -1.02 19.98
N ASP A 35 -7.11 -1.72 18.86
CA ASP A 35 -7.52 -1.12 17.59
C ASP A 35 -8.88 -0.42 17.73
N TRP A 36 -9.85 -1.09 18.36
CA TRP A 36 -11.17 -0.53 18.60
C TRP A 36 -11.12 0.72 19.49
N LEU A 37 -10.36 0.68 20.59
CA LEU A 37 -10.25 1.81 21.52
C LEU A 37 -9.60 3.02 20.85
N LEU A 38 -8.51 2.81 20.10
CA LEU A 38 -7.88 3.89 19.35
C LEU A 38 -8.78 4.42 18.23
N GLY A 39 -9.54 3.55 17.56
CA GLY A 39 -10.57 3.94 16.61
C GLY A 39 -11.63 4.84 17.24
N MET A 40 -12.13 4.48 18.43
CA MET A 40 -13.07 5.32 19.19
C MET A 40 -12.46 6.67 19.58
N ALA A 41 -11.20 6.68 20.01
CA ALA A 41 -10.49 7.91 20.34
C ALA A 41 -10.37 8.84 19.12
N ILE A 42 -10.08 8.29 17.93
CA ILE A 42 -10.02 9.04 16.68
C ILE A 42 -11.38 9.66 16.35
N VAL A 43 -12.46 8.88 16.42
CA VAL A 43 -13.83 9.39 16.16
C VAL A 43 -14.20 10.51 17.14
N VAL A 44 -13.91 10.34 18.44
CA VAL A 44 -14.14 11.38 19.44
C VAL A 44 -13.32 12.62 19.13
N ALA A 45 -12.04 12.47 18.77
CA ALA A 45 -11.18 13.59 18.41
C ALA A 45 -11.72 14.37 17.19
N GLU A 46 -12.21 13.67 16.16
CA GLU A 46 -12.85 14.30 15.00
C GLU A 46 -14.08 15.12 15.40
N VAL A 47 -14.95 14.56 16.25
CA VAL A 47 -16.13 15.26 16.77
C VAL A 47 -15.74 16.50 17.59
N VAL A 48 -14.70 16.40 18.42
CA VAL A 48 -14.20 17.54 19.21
C VAL A 48 -13.64 18.63 18.30
N ILE A 49 -12.83 18.28 17.30
CA ILE A 49 -12.26 19.23 16.34
C ILE A 49 -13.37 19.92 15.53
N GLU A 50 -14.38 19.17 15.09
CA GLU A 50 -15.55 19.72 14.41
C GLU A 50 -16.30 20.72 15.29
N SER A 51 -16.59 20.33 16.53
CA SER A 51 -17.30 21.15 17.51
C SER A 51 -16.54 22.44 17.87
N CYS A 52 -15.20 22.39 17.91
CA CYS A 52 -14.36 23.58 18.13
C CYS A 52 -14.48 24.62 17.00
N SER A 53 -14.99 24.25 15.82
CA SER A 53 -15.18 25.17 14.70
C SER A 53 -16.37 26.10 14.94
N SER A 54 -17.47 25.56 15.49
CA SER A 54 -18.70 26.30 15.79
C SER A 54 -18.75 26.86 17.22
N TRP A 55 -17.95 26.31 18.14
CA TRP A 55 -17.94 26.70 19.55
C TRP A 55 -16.56 27.23 20.01
N PRO A 56 -16.34 28.56 19.97
CA PRO A 56 -15.04 29.17 20.30
C PRO A 56 -14.60 28.98 21.75
N GLU A 57 -15.52 28.90 22.71
CA GLU A 57 -15.18 28.67 24.11
C GLU A 57 -14.64 27.25 24.30
N LEU A 58 -15.26 26.24 23.68
CA LEU A 58 -14.73 24.88 23.67
C LEU A 58 -13.33 24.82 23.06
N ARG A 59 -13.11 25.55 21.96
CA ARG A 59 -11.80 25.66 21.30
C ARG A 59 -10.70 26.13 22.27
N ARG A 60 -11.01 27.09 23.15
CA ARG A 60 -10.06 27.62 24.16
C ARG A 60 -9.67 26.62 25.23
N VAL A 61 -10.56 25.66 25.53
CA VAL A 61 -10.33 24.65 26.58
C VAL A 61 -9.70 23.39 26.02
N MET A 62 -10.08 22.99 24.80
CA MET A 62 -9.69 21.70 24.22
C MET A 62 -8.43 21.76 23.34
N LEU A 63 -8.11 22.91 22.73
CA LEU A 63 -7.02 23.00 21.75
C LEU A 63 -5.85 23.84 22.25
N ASP A 64 -4.67 23.53 21.70
CA ASP A 64 -3.47 24.35 21.88
C ASP A 64 -3.69 25.80 21.40
N PRO A 65 -3.10 26.82 22.07
CA PRO A 65 -3.12 28.21 21.64
C PRO A 65 -2.86 28.45 20.14
N GLU A 66 -2.04 27.63 19.48
CA GLU A 66 -1.77 27.72 18.04
C GLU A 66 -3.03 27.56 17.18
N TYR A 67 -4.03 26.80 17.64
CA TYR A 67 -5.26 26.50 16.90
C TYR A 67 -6.46 27.37 17.30
N LEU A 68 -6.29 28.33 18.22
CA LEU A 68 -7.34 29.30 18.53
C LEU A 68 -7.74 30.16 17.31
N PRO A 69 -6.79 30.64 16.48
CA PRO A 69 -7.14 31.34 15.24
C PRO A 69 -7.92 30.42 14.29
N THR A 70 -9.09 30.86 13.84
CA THR A 70 -9.96 30.08 12.94
C THR A 70 -9.22 29.57 11.70
N ARG A 71 -8.32 30.38 11.13
CA ARG A 71 -7.51 29.97 9.97
C ARG A 71 -6.61 28.77 10.25
N ASN A 72 -6.03 28.67 11.45
CA ASN A 72 -5.14 27.57 11.80
C ASN A 72 -5.95 26.29 12.06
N LEU A 73 -7.09 26.39 12.75
CA LEU A 73 -8.01 25.27 12.92
C LEU A 73 -8.53 24.74 11.57
N GLU A 74 -8.97 25.61 10.67
CA GLU A 74 -9.41 25.21 9.33
C GLU A 74 -8.29 24.56 8.51
N ARG A 75 -7.04 25.01 8.66
CA ARG A 75 -5.89 24.35 8.03
C ARG A 75 -5.67 22.94 8.58
N LEU A 76 -5.72 22.76 9.90
CA LEU A 76 -5.60 21.46 10.54
C LEU A 76 -6.71 20.51 10.04
N ARG A 77 -7.97 20.96 10.05
CA ARG A 77 -9.11 20.19 9.51
C ARG A 77 -8.89 19.79 8.07
N ASN A 78 -8.45 20.72 7.22
CA ASN A 78 -8.18 20.43 5.81
C ASN A 78 -7.02 19.45 5.61
N GLN A 79 -5.99 19.50 6.44
CA GLN A 79 -4.89 18.53 6.41
C GLN A 79 -5.37 17.13 6.78
N ILE A 80 -6.14 17.00 7.87
CA ILE A 80 -6.73 15.73 8.32
C ILE A 80 -7.65 15.17 7.23
N ASN A 81 -8.61 15.97 6.75
CA ASN A 81 -9.56 15.55 5.72
C ASN A 81 -8.88 15.10 4.43
N THR A 82 -7.88 15.85 3.97
CA THR A 82 -7.11 15.48 2.78
C THR A 82 -6.36 14.16 2.98
N ARG A 83 -5.70 14.00 4.13
CA ARG A 83 -4.97 12.77 4.47
C ARG A 83 -5.91 11.57 4.52
N THR A 84 -7.03 11.67 5.22
CA THR A 84 -8.03 10.61 5.33
C THR A 84 -8.61 10.24 3.96
N ARG A 85 -8.91 11.23 3.11
CA ARG A 85 -9.37 10.98 1.73
C ARG A 85 -8.33 10.24 0.90
N LEU A 86 -7.05 10.63 0.98
CA LEU A 86 -5.97 9.95 0.25
C LEU A 86 -5.80 8.50 0.71
N ILE A 87 -5.83 8.27 2.02
CA ILE A 87 -5.74 6.92 2.59
C ILE A 87 -6.93 6.08 2.09
N ASN A 88 -8.16 6.57 2.24
CA ASN A 88 -9.36 5.83 1.86
C ASN A 88 -9.45 5.59 0.35
N LEU A 89 -8.94 6.51 -0.48
CA LEU A 89 -9.03 6.40 -1.93
C LEU A 89 -7.95 5.50 -2.53
N PHE A 90 -6.73 5.53 -2.00
CA PHE A 90 -5.58 4.85 -2.61
C PHE A 90 -4.95 3.78 -1.74
N VAL A 91 -4.76 4.04 -0.45
CA VAL A 91 -4.02 3.14 0.45
C VAL A 91 -4.89 1.97 0.89
N GLU A 92 -6.13 2.26 1.32
CA GLU A 92 -7.03 1.24 1.83
C GLU A 92 -7.47 0.23 0.77
N PRO A 93 -7.77 0.62 -0.49
CA PRO A 93 -8.08 -0.36 -1.52
C PRO A 93 -6.93 -1.32 -1.83
N VAL A 94 -5.69 -0.82 -1.81
CA VAL A 94 -4.49 -1.66 -1.97
C VAL A 94 -4.39 -2.65 -0.79
N ARG A 95 -4.58 -2.17 0.44
CA ARG A 95 -4.54 -3.01 1.64
C ARG A 95 -5.61 -4.10 1.63
N ILE A 96 -6.85 -3.75 1.25
CA ILE A 96 -7.94 -4.72 1.12
C ILE A 96 -7.61 -5.75 0.04
N TYR A 97 -7.15 -5.31 -1.14
CA TYR A 97 -6.76 -6.22 -2.23
C TYR A 97 -5.62 -7.17 -1.82
N GLU A 98 -4.64 -6.68 -1.07
CA GLU A 98 -3.54 -7.49 -0.53
C GLU A 98 -3.92 -8.28 0.74
N SER A 99 -5.18 -8.27 1.17
CA SER A 99 -5.66 -8.94 2.40
C SER A 99 -4.93 -8.49 3.68
N ARG A 100 -4.46 -7.24 3.71
CA ARG A 100 -3.74 -6.64 4.83
C ARG A 100 -4.65 -5.70 5.60
N ARG A 101 -4.83 -5.93 6.89
CA ARG A 101 -5.51 -5.04 7.81
C ARG A 101 -4.50 -4.35 8.69
N GLU A 102 -4.50 -3.02 8.70
CA GLU A 102 -3.69 -2.25 9.64
C GLU A 102 -4.48 -2.11 10.94
N LEU A 103 -3.87 -2.53 12.06
CA LEU A 103 -4.38 -2.37 13.40
C LEU A 103 -3.56 -1.31 14.14
N LEU A 104 -4.23 -0.48 14.92
CA LEU A 104 -3.61 0.50 15.81
C LEU A 104 -3.47 -0.09 17.21
N LEU A 105 -2.26 -0.09 17.75
CA LEU A 105 -1.96 -0.69 19.05
C LEU A 105 -1.48 0.37 20.03
N LEU A 106 -1.93 0.28 21.28
CA LEU A 106 -1.39 1.02 22.41
C LEU A 106 -0.09 0.33 22.84
N GLY A 107 1.04 0.88 22.40
CA GLY A 107 2.37 0.48 22.82
C GLY A 107 2.83 1.27 24.05
N VAL A 108 4.02 0.90 24.55
CA VAL A 108 4.62 1.54 25.74
C VAL A 108 4.98 3.00 25.47
N ASP A 109 5.46 3.29 24.27
CA ASP A 109 5.94 4.62 23.86
C ASP A 109 4.93 5.40 23.00
N GLY A 110 3.72 4.87 22.81
CA GLY A 110 2.65 5.53 22.04
C GLY A 110 1.87 4.57 21.15
N VAL A 111 1.37 5.08 20.02
CA VAL A 111 0.56 4.28 19.08
C VAL A 111 1.44 3.56 18.08
N GLU A 112 1.36 2.23 18.09
CA GLU A 112 2.03 1.34 17.15
C GLU A 112 1.07 0.88 16.04
N ARG A 113 1.63 0.40 14.93
CA ARG A 113 0.86 -0.15 13.81
C ARG A 113 1.27 -1.58 13.56
N ARG A 114 0.30 -2.47 13.46
CA ARG A 114 0.52 -3.88 13.11
C ARG A 114 -0.30 -4.27 11.89
N GLN A 115 0.28 -5.07 11.01
CA GLN A 115 -0.44 -5.65 9.89
C GLN A 115 -0.94 -7.04 10.27
N LEU A 116 -2.24 -7.28 10.08
CA LEU A 116 -2.88 -8.57 10.21
C LEU A 116 -3.26 -9.06 8.80
N LEU A 117 -2.92 -10.30 8.48
CA LEU A 117 -3.31 -10.92 7.22
C LEU A 117 -4.62 -11.68 7.44
N GLU A 118 -5.69 -11.27 6.76
CA GLU A 118 -6.99 -11.92 6.87
C GLU A 118 -7.80 -11.75 5.57
N PRO A 119 -8.72 -12.68 5.25
CA PRO A 119 -9.59 -12.53 4.09
C PRO A 119 -10.47 -11.28 4.20
N ARG A 120 -10.41 -10.39 3.20
CA ARG A 120 -11.16 -9.12 3.16
C ARG A 120 -12.14 -9.02 1.99
N ASP A 121 -12.65 -10.16 1.52
CA ASP A 121 -13.52 -10.25 0.32
C ASP A 121 -14.79 -9.39 0.46
N ALA A 122 -15.42 -9.43 1.64
CA ALA A 122 -16.63 -8.64 1.91
C ALA A 122 -16.38 -7.13 1.85
N GLU A 123 -15.16 -6.67 2.13
CA GLU A 123 -14.78 -5.27 2.02
C GLU A 123 -14.50 -4.89 0.56
N LEU A 124 -13.88 -5.80 -0.19
CA LEU A 124 -13.65 -5.66 -1.63
C LEU A 124 -14.96 -5.49 -2.41
N GLU A 125 -15.99 -6.27 -2.06
CA GLU A 125 -17.32 -6.17 -2.68
C GLU A 125 -18.04 -4.85 -2.38
N ARG A 126 -17.75 -4.23 -1.23
CA ARG A 126 -18.38 -2.98 -0.77
C ARG A 126 -17.63 -1.72 -1.18
N MET A 127 -16.52 -1.86 -1.91
CA MET A 127 -15.71 -0.72 -2.34
C MET A 127 -16.49 0.26 -3.20
N GLY A 128 -16.22 1.55 -3.00
CA GLY A 128 -16.72 2.59 -3.89
C GLY A 128 -16.14 2.48 -5.30
N PRO A 129 -16.78 3.08 -6.32
CA PRO A 129 -16.35 2.96 -7.72
C PRO A 129 -14.93 3.47 -7.94
N LEU A 130 -14.54 4.57 -7.29
CA LEU A 130 -13.18 5.12 -7.41
C LEU A 130 -12.13 4.23 -6.75
N GLN A 131 -12.45 3.59 -5.63
CA GLN A 131 -11.58 2.62 -4.98
C GLN A 131 -11.40 1.38 -5.86
N ARG A 132 -12.48 0.92 -6.52
CA ARG A 132 -12.45 -0.21 -7.44
C ARG A 132 -11.57 0.04 -8.67
N LEU A 133 -11.46 1.28 -9.13
CA LEU A 133 -10.49 1.62 -10.18
C LEU A 133 -9.05 1.37 -9.74
N VAL A 134 -8.72 1.62 -8.46
CA VAL A 134 -7.39 1.34 -7.90
C VAL A 134 -7.13 -0.16 -7.89
N THR A 135 -8.09 -0.98 -7.46
CA THR A 135 -7.92 -2.45 -7.45
C THR A 135 -7.84 -3.02 -8.86
N LEU A 136 -8.66 -2.54 -9.80
CA LEU A 136 -8.56 -2.92 -11.22
C LEU A 136 -7.20 -2.59 -11.83
N ALA A 137 -6.58 -1.47 -11.43
CA ALA A 137 -5.24 -1.13 -11.88
C ALA A 137 -4.19 -2.11 -11.34
N LEU A 138 -4.35 -2.59 -10.10
CA LEU A 138 -3.49 -3.64 -9.52
C LEU A 138 -3.70 -4.98 -10.24
N GLU A 139 -4.96 -5.38 -10.45
CA GLU A 139 -5.30 -6.59 -11.21
C GLU A 139 -4.72 -6.55 -12.64
N ALA A 140 -4.85 -5.42 -13.32
CA ALA A 140 -4.29 -5.23 -14.65
C ALA A 140 -2.76 -5.29 -14.64
N ARG A 141 -2.11 -4.68 -13.65
CA ARG A 141 -0.65 -4.79 -13.47
C ARG A 141 -0.23 -6.24 -13.29
N ASP A 142 -0.94 -7.00 -12.47
CA ASP A 142 -0.56 -8.36 -12.13
C ASP A 142 -0.85 -9.33 -13.31
N ALA A 143 -1.89 -9.07 -14.10
CA ALA A 143 -2.21 -9.82 -15.31
C ALA A 143 -1.30 -9.49 -16.51
N LEU A 144 -0.92 -8.22 -16.68
CA LEU A 144 -0.13 -7.74 -17.83
C LEU A 144 1.38 -7.72 -17.58
N GLY A 145 1.82 -7.60 -16.32
CA GLY A 145 3.22 -7.54 -15.92
C GLY A 145 4.08 -8.66 -16.51
N PRO A 146 3.66 -9.94 -16.44
CA PRO A 146 4.39 -11.04 -17.05
C PRO A 146 4.53 -10.90 -18.57
N GLN A 147 3.48 -10.43 -19.25
CA GLN A 147 3.47 -10.29 -20.70
C GLN A 147 4.40 -9.17 -21.17
N LEU A 148 4.37 -8.03 -20.48
CA LEU A 148 5.26 -6.89 -20.74
C LEU A 148 6.72 -7.29 -20.53
N ARG A 149 7.03 -8.01 -19.44
CA ARG A 149 8.38 -8.50 -19.17
C ARG A 149 8.88 -9.41 -20.28
N GLN A 150 8.05 -10.35 -20.74
CA GLN A 150 8.40 -11.23 -21.86
C GLN A 150 8.64 -10.46 -23.16
N ALA A 151 7.85 -9.44 -23.46
CA ALA A 151 8.02 -8.60 -24.64
C ALA A 151 9.37 -7.86 -24.61
N VAL A 152 9.70 -7.23 -23.48
CA VAL A 152 10.98 -6.54 -23.27
C VAL A 152 12.16 -7.50 -23.42
N GLU A 153 12.08 -8.70 -22.83
CA GLU A 153 13.13 -9.71 -22.96
C GLU A 153 13.32 -10.17 -24.41
N ARG A 154 12.23 -10.33 -25.19
CA ARG A 154 12.30 -10.67 -26.62
C ARG A 154 12.95 -9.56 -27.43
N ILE A 155 12.57 -8.31 -27.19
CA ILE A 155 13.15 -7.15 -27.86
C ILE A 155 14.64 -7.05 -27.54
N GLY A 156 15.03 -7.23 -26.27
CA GLY A 156 16.42 -7.23 -25.84
C GLY A 156 17.24 -8.31 -26.55
N ARG A 157 16.73 -9.54 -26.66
CA ARG A 157 17.40 -10.62 -27.41
C ARG A 157 17.54 -10.28 -28.90
N ALA A 158 16.49 -9.73 -29.53
CA ALA A 158 16.54 -9.33 -30.93
C ALA A 158 17.58 -8.22 -31.16
N LEU A 159 17.63 -7.22 -30.28
CA LEU A 159 18.59 -6.13 -30.36
C LEU A 159 20.04 -6.62 -30.22
N VAL A 160 20.31 -7.52 -29.26
CA VAL A 160 21.64 -8.14 -29.10
C VAL A 160 22.04 -8.91 -30.35
N LEU A 161 21.12 -9.68 -30.96
CA LEU A 161 21.40 -10.40 -32.20
C LEU A 161 21.71 -9.46 -33.37
N LEU A 162 20.94 -8.38 -33.53
CA LEU A 162 21.19 -7.38 -34.56
C LEU A 162 22.57 -6.72 -34.39
N LEU A 163 22.92 -6.31 -33.17
CA LEU A 163 24.20 -5.67 -32.88
C LEU A 163 25.38 -6.62 -33.07
N THR A 164 25.31 -7.83 -32.49
CA THR A 164 26.45 -8.76 -32.50
C THR A 164 26.62 -9.48 -33.83
N GLN A 165 25.53 -9.99 -34.42
CA GLN A 165 25.61 -10.82 -35.60
C GLN A 165 25.53 -10.03 -36.89
N VAL A 166 24.63 -9.06 -36.99
CA VAL A 166 24.46 -8.30 -38.26
C VAL A 166 25.52 -7.23 -38.36
N ILE A 167 25.58 -6.33 -37.37
CA ILE A 167 26.54 -5.22 -37.39
C ILE A 167 27.97 -5.73 -37.20
N GLY A 168 28.20 -6.65 -36.26
CA GLY A 168 29.51 -7.26 -36.05
C GLY A 168 30.06 -7.98 -37.29
N ARG A 169 29.24 -8.76 -38.01
CA ARG A 169 29.69 -9.40 -39.26
C ARG A 169 29.91 -8.38 -40.38
N ALA A 170 29.07 -7.36 -40.50
CA ALA A 170 29.24 -6.32 -41.51
C ALA A 170 30.57 -5.58 -41.34
N ILE A 171 30.89 -5.16 -40.10
CA ILE A 171 32.19 -4.53 -39.77
C ILE A 171 33.34 -5.50 -40.08
N GLY A 172 33.22 -6.77 -39.68
CA GLY A 172 34.25 -7.78 -39.94
C GLY A 172 34.52 -8.00 -41.44
N LEU A 173 33.48 -7.99 -42.28
CA LEU A 173 33.62 -8.11 -43.73
C LEU A 173 34.30 -6.89 -44.36
N ILE A 174 33.96 -5.69 -43.91
CA ILE A 174 34.60 -4.44 -44.36
C ILE A 174 36.09 -4.46 -44.00
N GLY A 175 36.43 -4.81 -42.75
CA GLY A 175 37.82 -4.94 -42.31
C GLY A 175 38.61 -5.96 -43.13
N LYS A 176 38.00 -7.12 -43.43
CA LYS A 176 38.61 -8.15 -44.28
C LYS A 176 38.83 -7.66 -45.72
N GLY A 177 37.90 -6.88 -46.27
CA GLY A 177 38.05 -6.26 -47.59
C GLY A 177 39.23 -5.29 -47.67
N ILE A 178 39.39 -4.44 -46.65
CA ILE A 178 40.51 -3.48 -46.55
C ILE A 178 41.86 -4.21 -46.47
N LEU A 179 41.96 -5.24 -45.63
CA LEU A 179 43.18 -6.07 -45.49
C LEU A 179 43.60 -6.74 -46.81
N ILE A 180 42.64 -7.28 -47.56
CA ILE A 180 42.90 -7.90 -48.88
C ILE A 180 43.35 -6.84 -49.90
N GLY A 181 42.76 -5.64 -49.87
CA GLY A 181 43.15 -4.52 -50.73
C GLY A 181 44.59 -4.06 -50.49
N LEU A 182 44.98 -3.90 -49.22
CA LEU A 182 46.35 -3.53 -48.84
C LEU A 182 47.37 -4.61 -49.22
N GLY A 183 47.03 -5.90 -49.00
CA GLY A 183 47.91 -7.02 -49.35
C GLY A 183 48.15 -7.20 -50.86
N ARG A 184 47.26 -6.68 -51.72
CA ARG A 184 47.46 -6.65 -53.18
C ARG A 184 48.35 -5.48 -53.63
N SER A 185 48.32 -4.35 -52.92
CA SER A 185 49.15 -3.18 -53.22
C SER A 185 50.64 -3.37 -52.90
N MET A 186 51.00 -4.34 -52.04
CA MET A 186 52.39 -4.66 -51.70
C MET A 186 53.04 -5.72 -52.62
N LYS A 187 52.30 -6.25 -53.61
CA LYS A 187 52.79 -7.23 -54.59
C LYS A 187 52.98 -6.66 -56.01
N SER A 188 52.84 -5.34 -56.17
CA SER A 188 53.29 -4.59 -57.34
C SER A 188 54.53 -3.80 -56.99
#